data_AF-A0A4R3NVA1-F1
#
_entry.id   AF-A0A4R3NVA1-F1
#
_cell.length_a   1.000
_cell.length_b   1.000
_cell.length_c   1.000
_cell.angle_alpha   90.00
_cell.angle_beta   90.00
_cell.angle_gamma   90.00
#
_symmetry.space_group_name_H-M   'P 1'
#
loop_
_entity.id
_entity.type
_entity.pdbx_description
1 polymer ?
#
loop_
_entity_poly.entity_id
_entity_poly.type
_entity_poly.pdbx_seq_one_letter_code
_entity_poly.pdbx_strand_id
1 'polypeptide(L)'
;MTGDTLIDPYEVLGIDRKSDEKTVRAAYRKLAKEAHPDSGGDEDSFGQLQASYDLLKNPVRRKVYDDTGYDPELAEPNDLKGLLLLEPLVNEMILDEREPGSFDPIAAMRRKLSDDILKSRFHILELERHRARVRKHMDRVAKKARNDSGSDVLGAMLRARSESIAEAIKNAEEQIAAIEQAYTMLEGYSYEIDLPDSEDKDQLDGPEAHRRDDAAE
;
A
#
# COMPACT_ATOMS: atom_id res chain seq x y z
N MET A 1 15.05 -13.26 2.09
CA MET A 1 14.98 -12.42 0.89
C MET A 1 14.43 -11.10 1.40
N THR A 2 15.32 -10.14 1.62
CA THR A 2 15.01 -8.80 2.13
C THR A 2 14.12 -8.08 1.13
N GLY A 3 13.06 -7.44 1.62
CA GLY A 3 12.03 -6.77 0.84
C GLY A 3 12.49 -5.44 0.23
N ASP A 4 13.51 -5.48 -0.64
CA ASP A 4 13.79 -4.35 -1.52
C ASP A 4 12.74 -4.34 -2.62
N THR A 5 11.67 -3.62 -2.32
CA THR A 5 10.54 -3.42 -3.24
C THR A 5 10.74 -2.14 -4.07
N LEU A 6 11.81 -1.38 -3.81
CA LEU A 6 12.14 -0.12 -4.47
C LEU A 6 13.44 -0.25 -5.27
N ILE A 7 13.47 0.32 -6.47
CA ILE A 7 14.65 0.34 -7.34
C ILE A 7 15.79 1.12 -6.64
N ASP A 8 16.95 0.48 -6.46
CA ASP A 8 18.16 1.16 -5.99
C ASP A 8 18.91 1.79 -7.18
N PRO A 9 18.94 3.13 -7.30
CA PRO A 9 19.59 3.82 -8.42
C PRO A 9 21.11 3.62 -8.44
N TYR A 10 21.73 3.34 -7.28
CA TYR A 10 23.16 3.08 -7.20
C TYR A 10 23.50 1.68 -7.73
N GLU A 11 22.64 0.70 -7.45
CA GLU A 11 22.75 -0.64 -8.04
C GLU A 11 22.50 -0.62 -9.54
N VAL A 12 21.47 0.11 -10.00
CA VAL A 12 21.18 0.30 -11.45
C VAL A 12 22.37 0.89 -12.19
N LEU A 13 23.06 1.88 -11.60
CA LEU A 13 24.25 2.48 -12.21
C LEU A 13 25.55 1.67 -11.92
N GLY A 14 25.49 0.67 -11.04
CA GLY A 14 26.65 -0.13 -10.63
C GLY A 14 27.74 0.69 -9.91
N ILE A 15 27.34 1.63 -9.06
CA ILE A 15 28.24 2.57 -8.36
C ILE A 15 28.01 2.57 -6.84
N ASP A 16 29.01 3.04 -6.09
CA ASP A 16 28.89 3.19 -4.63
C ASP A 16 28.00 4.39 -4.26
N ARG A 17 27.27 4.29 -3.13
CA ARG A 17 26.41 5.37 -2.60
C ARG A 17 27.14 6.71 -2.40
N LYS A 18 28.46 6.67 -2.17
CA LYS A 18 29.33 7.84 -1.97
C LYS A 18 29.94 8.37 -3.27
N SER A 19 29.57 7.83 -4.43
CA SER A 19 30.10 8.24 -5.72
C SER A 19 29.80 9.71 -6.03
N ASP A 20 30.79 10.42 -6.57
CA ASP A 20 30.65 11.81 -6.98
C ASP A 20 29.86 11.95 -8.29
N GLU A 21 29.41 13.16 -8.60
CA GLU A 21 28.62 13.44 -9.81
C GLU A 21 29.35 13.03 -11.10
N LYS A 22 30.68 13.14 -11.12
CA LYS A 22 31.50 12.72 -12.28
C LYS A 22 31.40 11.22 -12.52
N THR A 23 31.47 10.42 -11.45
CA THR A 23 31.34 8.96 -11.49
C THR A 23 29.92 8.56 -11.91
N VAL A 24 28.89 9.18 -11.32
CA VAL A 24 27.48 8.97 -11.71
C VAL A 24 27.29 9.20 -13.21
N ARG A 25 27.77 10.34 -13.71
CA ARG A 25 27.64 10.70 -15.13
C ARG A 25 28.45 9.79 -16.05
N ALA A 26 29.61 9.31 -15.62
CA ALA A 26 30.43 8.38 -16.39
C ALA A 26 29.78 7.00 -16.50
N ALA A 27 29.24 6.48 -15.39
CA ALA A 27 28.54 5.21 -15.34
C ALA A 27 27.30 5.22 -16.24
N TYR A 28 26.43 6.22 -16.11
CA TYR A 28 25.24 6.36 -16.94
C TYR A 28 25.58 6.39 -18.44
N ARG A 29 26.57 7.19 -18.88
CA ARG A 29 26.96 7.24 -20.30
C ARG A 29 27.43 5.90 -20.86
N LYS A 30 28.12 5.09 -20.03
CA LYS A 30 28.58 3.77 -20.43
C LYS A 30 27.38 2.83 -20.61
N LEU A 31 26.52 2.74 -19.59
CA LEU A 31 25.36 1.86 -19.59
C LEU A 31 24.33 2.26 -20.64
N ALA A 32 24.07 3.57 -20.84
CA ALA A 32 23.11 4.05 -21.83
C ALA A 32 23.49 3.67 -23.26
N LYS A 33 24.79 3.55 -23.56
CA LYS A 33 25.28 3.08 -24.86
C LYS A 33 25.06 1.57 -25.04
N GLU A 34 25.16 0.80 -23.97
CA GLU A 34 25.01 -0.66 -23.96
C GLU A 34 23.53 -1.08 -23.95
N ALA A 35 22.68 -0.31 -23.27
CA ALA A 35 21.26 -0.61 -23.04
C ALA A 35 20.30 0.08 -24.03
N HIS A 36 20.79 0.80 -25.03
CA HIS A 36 19.92 1.56 -25.94
C HIS A 36 19.00 0.62 -26.77
N PRO A 37 17.68 0.92 -26.90
CA PRO A 37 16.75 0.10 -27.67
C PRO A 37 17.18 -0.16 -29.13
N ASP A 38 17.77 0.85 -29.79
CA ASP A 38 18.33 0.70 -31.15
C ASP A 38 19.46 -0.34 -31.27
N SER A 39 20.06 -0.75 -30.15
CA SER A 39 21.10 -1.79 -30.09
C SER A 39 20.57 -3.13 -29.56
N GLY A 40 19.24 -3.28 -29.45
CA GLY A 40 18.57 -4.47 -28.91
C GLY A 40 18.36 -4.46 -27.40
N GLY A 41 18.48 -3.29 -26.76
CA GLY A 41 18.16 -3.10 -25.35
C GLY A 41 16.65 -3.09 -25.05
N ASP A 42 16.30 -3.27 -23.79
CA ASP A 42 14.94 -3.24 -23.27
C ASP A 42 14.53 -1.82 -22.89
N GLU A 43 13.34 -1.38 -23.34
CA GLU A 43 12.87 0.00 -23.16
C GLU A 43 12.60 0.33 -21.69
N ASP A 44 12.05 -0.63 -20.93
CA ASP A 44 11.77 -0.47 -19.51
C ASP A 44 13.07 -0.34 -18.71
N SER A 45 14.04 -1.22 -18.98
CA SER A 45 15.38 -1.18 -18.37
C SER A 45 16.12 0.13 -18.67
N PHE A 46 15.98 0.65 -19.89
CA PHE A 46 16.56 1.94 -20.26
C PHE A 46 15.87 3.10 -19.53
N GLY A 47 14.55 3.04 -19.36
CA GLY A 47 13.79 3.99 -18.56
C GLY A 47 14.25 4.04 -17.10
N GLN A 48 14.45 2.88 -16.47
CA GLN A 48 14.96 2.78 -15.09
C GLN A 48 16.37 3.37 -14.96
N LEU A 49 17.25 3.11 -15.93
CA LEU A 49 18.59 3.69 -15.98
C LEU A 49 18.55 5.22 -16.08
N GLN A 50 17.65 5.75 -16.92
CA GLN A 50 17.45 7.18 -17.09
C GLN A 50 16.97 7.84 -15.79
N ALA A 51 15.92 7.30 -15.19
CA ALA A 51 15.34 7.81 -13.94
C ALA A 51 16.36 7.77 -12.78
N SER A 52 17.14 6.69 -12.69
CA SER A 52 18.20 6.53 -11.68
C SER A 52 19.28 7.59 -11.83
N TYR A 53 19.70 7.87 -13.07
CA TYR A 53 20.66 8.93 -13.34
C TYR A 53 20.09 10.32 -13.03
N ASP A 54 18.85 10.60 -13.41
CA ASP A 54 18.21 11.90 -13.18
C ASP A 54 18.02 12.20 -11.68
N LEU A 55 17.68 11.18 -10.89
CA LEU A 55 17.69 11.24 -9.43
C LEU A 55 19.10 11.58 -8.90
N LEU A 56 20.11 10.75 -9.21
CA LEU A 56 21.44 10.87 -8.62
C LEU A 56 22.21 12.12 -9.05
N LYS A 57 21.87 12.67 -10.22
CA LYS A 57 22.41 13.94 -10.73
C LYS A 57 21.83 15.15 -9.97
N ASN A 58 20.60 15.06 -9.47
CA ASN A 58 19.97 16.15 -8.73
C ASN A 58 20.35 16.06 -7.24
N PRO A 59 21.16 16.99 -6.70
CA PRO A 59 21.65 16.88 -5.32
C PRO A 59 20.54 16.95 -4.28
N VAL A 60 19.45 17.67 -4.56
CA VAL A 60 18.30 17.76 -3.64
C VAL A 60 17.52 16.45 -3.65
N ARG A 61 17.17 15.93 -4.83
CA ARG A 61 16.45 14.65 -4.94
C ARG A 61 17.27 13.49 -4.39
N ARG A 62 18.56 13.42 -4.74
CA ARG A 62 19.49 12.41 -4.20
C ARG A 62 19.53 12.44 -2.68
N LYS A 63 19.61 13.64 -2.07
CA LYS A 63 19.58 13.76 -0.61
C LYS A 63 18.27 13.22 -0.04
N VAL A 64 17.12 13.58 -0.63
CA VAL A 64 15.81 13.07 -0.18
C VAL A 64 15.79 11.54 -0.26
N TYR A 65 16.19 10.96 -1.40
CA TYR A 65 16.28 9.51 -1.55
C TYR A 65 17.25 8.86 -0.56
N ASP A 66 18.40 9.48 -0.31
CA ASP A 66 19.39 8.94 0.62
C ASP A 66 18.85 8.91 2.06
N ASP A 67 18.04 9.91 2.43
CA ASP A 67 17.42 10.05 3.76
C ASP A 67 16.17 9.17 3.92
N THR A 68 15.35 9.01 2.87
CA THR A 68 14.02 8.37 2.96
C THR A 68 13.94 7.00 2.27
N GLY A 69 14.89 6.68 1.40
CA GLY A 69 14.84 5.51 0.51
C GLY A 69 13.84 5.64 -0.65
N TYR A 70 13.20 6.81 -0.83
CA TYR A 70 12.08 6.97 -1.77
C TYR A 70 12.33 8.07 -2.81
N ASP A 71 12.00 7.75 -4.07
CA ASP A 71 11.83 8.72 -5.14
C ASP A 71 10.63 8.33 -6.03
N PRO A 72 9.70 9.26 -6.33
CA PRO A 72 8.48 8.95 -7.07
C PRO A 72 8.71 8.52 -8.51
N GLU A 73 9.84 8.85 -9.14
CA GLU A 73 10.16 8.44 -10.51
C GLU A 73 10.83 7.04 -10.56
N LEU A 74 11.22 6.50 -9.41
CA LEU A 74 11.77 5.14 -9.26
C LEU A 74 10.82 4.17 -8.58
N ALA A 75 9.68 4.65 -8.07
CA ALA A 75 8.67 3.80 -7.48
C ALA A 75 7.92 3.02 -8.56
N GLU A 76 7.74 1.72 -8.36
CA GLU A 76 6.85 0.94 -9.21
C GLU A 76 5.41 1.49 -9.11
N PRO A 77 4.58 1.37 -10.16
CA PRO A 77 3.23 1.95 -10.15
C PRO A 77 2.36 1.48 -8.97
N ASN A 78 2.56 0.25 -8.49
CA ASN A 78 1.84 -0.27 -7.34
C ASN A 78 2.37 0.29 -6.01
N ASP A 79 3.67 0.57 -5.91
CA ASP A 79 4.24 1.21 -4.72
C ASP A 79 3.77 2.65 -4.58
N LEU A 80 3.72 3.39 -5.69
CA LEU A 80 3.18 4.74 -5.68
C LEU A 80 1.73 4.76 -5.18
N LYS A 81 0.90 3.82 -5.64
CA LYS A 81 -0.49 3.68 -5.16
C LYS A 81 -0.53 3.33 -3.67
N GLY A 82 0.34 2.43 -3.21
CA GLY A 82 0.45 2.08 -1.79
C GLY A 82 0.81 3.29 -0.93
N LEU A 83 1.81 4.08 -1.34
CA LEU A 83 2.24 5.27 -0.63
C LEU A 83 1.14 6.36 -0.56
N LEU A 84 0.42 6.59 -1.67
CA LEU A 84 -0.70 7.53 -1.69
C LEU A 84 -1.82 7.13 -0.71
N LEU A 85 -1.99 5.84 -0.46
CA LEU A 85 -2.93 5.35 0.55
C LEU A 85 -2.40 5.51 1.98
N LEU A 86 -1.09 5.51 2.18
CA LEU A 86 -0.46 5.77 3.49
C LEU A 86 -0.47 7.25 3.86
N GLU A 87 -0.36 8.18 2.90
CA GLU A 87 -0.35 9.63 3.16
C GLU A 87 -1.47 10.10 4.10
N PRO A 88 -2.76 9.82 3.87
CA PRO A 88 -3.82 10.23 4.79
C PRO A 88 -3.71 9.57 6.16
N LEU A 89 -3.19 8.34 6.24
CA LEU A 89 -2.99 7.64 7.51
C LEU A 89 -1.86 8.26 8.33
N VAL A 90 -0.76 8.62 7.67
CA VAL A 90 0.35 9.35 8.28
C VAL A 90 -0.10 10.72 8.76
N ASN A 91 -0.92 11.44 7.97
CA ASN A 91 -1.51 12.70 8.40
C ASN A 91 -2.43 12.53 9.63
N GLU A 92 -3.25 11.47 9.68
CA GLU A 92 -4.04 11.12 10.87
C GLU A 92 -3.16 10.87 12.10
N MET A 93 -2.02 10.18 11.94
CA MET A 93 -1.06 9.98 13.02
C MET A 93 -0.39 11.28 13.47
N ILE A 94 0.02 12.15 12.54
CA ILE A 94 0.69 13.42 12.86
C ILE A 94 -0.24 14.38 13.60
N LEU A 95 -1.52 14.37 13.24
CA LEU A 95 -2.54 15.25 13.82
C LEU A 95 -3.21 14.62 15.06
N ASP A 96 -2.75 13.46 15.51
CA ASP A 96 -3.30 12.81 16.68
C ASP A 96 -2.91 13.57 17.96
N GLU A 97 -3.90 13.95 18.76
CA GLU A 97 -3.71 14.74 19.98
C GLU A 97 -3.33 13.89 21.21
N ARG A 98 -3.28 12.56 21.08
CA ARG A 98 -2.86 11.68 22.17
C ARG A 98 -1.36 11.84 22.44
N GLU A 99 -0.97 11.63 23.69
CA GLU A 99 0.45 11.63 24.08
C GLU A 99 1.22 10.55 23.30
N PRO A 100 2.39 10.88 22.71
CA PRO A 100 3.27 9.88 22.11
C PRO A 100 3.56 8.74 23.08
N GLY A 101 3.68 7.52 22.57
CA GLY A 101 3.86 6.34 23.42
C GLY A 101 2.57 5.83 24.09
N SER A 102 1.47 6.58 24.15
CA SER A 102 0.20 6.10 24.75
C SER A 102 -0.59 5.13 23.85
N PHE A 103 -0.26 5.07 22.56
CA PHE A 103 -0.98 4.29 21.56
C PHE A 103 -0.06 3.91 20.39
N ASP A 104 -0.34 2.78 19.73
CA ASP A 104 0.35 2.34 18.52
C ASP A 104 -0.38 2.81 17.25
N PRO A 105 0.04 3.92 16.60
CA PRO A 105 -0.55 4.38 15.37
C PRO A 105 -0.31 3.41 14.21
N ILE A 106 0.82 2.70 14.17
CA ILE A 106 1.15 1.77 13.08
C ILE A 106 0.22 0.55 13.09
N ALA A 107 -0.11 0.02 14.27
CA ALA A 107 -1.14 -1.01 14.41
C ALA A 107 -2.52 -0.49 13.97
N ALA A 108 -2.85 0.77 14.27
CA ALA A 108 -4.10 1.38 13.85
C ALA A 108 -4.22 1.50 12.33
N MET A 109 -3.14 1.94 11.67
CA MET A 109 -3.05 2.01 10.21
C MET A 109 -3.24 0.62 9.58
N ARG A 110 -2.50 -0.39 10.05
CA ARG A 110 -2.62 -1.78 9.60
C ARG A 110 -4.05 -2.31 9.75
N ARG A 111 -4.71 -2.01 10.88
CA ARG A 111 -6.10 -2.40 11.12
C ARG A 111 -7.05 -1.73 10.12
N LYS A 112 -6.90 -0.42 9.88
CA LYS A 112 -7.75 0.32 8.94
C LYS A 112 -7.61 -0.22 7.51
N LEU A 113 -6.39 -0.44 7.05
CA LEU A 113 -6.11 -1.07 5.75
C LEU A 113 -6.74 -2.47 5.65
N SER A 114 -6.62 -3.28 6.71
CA SER A 114 -7.23 -4.63 6.77
C SER A 114 -8.75 -4.56 6.67
N ASP A 115 -9.38 -3.64 7.40
CA ASP A 115 -10.83 -3.45 7.37
C ASP A 115 -11.30 -3.02 5.97
N ASP A 116 -10.54 -2.16 5.28
CA ASP A 116 -10.88 -1.70 3.94
C ASP A 116 -10.68 -2.79 2.86
N ILE A 117 -9.67 -3.66 3.01
CA ILE A 117 -9.55 -4.89 2.21
C ILE A 117 -10.79 -5.77 2.38
N LEU A 118 -11.20 -6.03 3.63
CA LEU A 118 -12.36 -6.88 3.92
C LEU A 118 -13.66 -6.32 3.32
N LYS A 119 -13.91 -5.02 3.49
CA LYS A 119 -15.08 -4.34 2.89
C LYS A 119 -15.08 -4.46 1.37
N SER A 120 -13.92 -4.24 0.74
CA SER A 120 -13.78 -4.30 -0.72
C SER A 120 -14.02 -5.72 -1.25
N ARG A 121 -13.47 -6.74 -0.57
CA ARG A 121 -13.71 -8.16 -0.90
C ARG A 121 -15.18 -8.54 -0.77
N PHE A 122 -15.87 -8.04 0.26
CA PHE A 122 -17.32 -8.25 0.39
C PHE A 122 -18.09 -7.59 -0.76
N HIS A 123 -17.72 -6.38 -1.15
CA HIS A 123 -18.36 -5.70 -2.28
C HIS A 123 -18.17 -6.44 -3.61
N ILE A 124 -16.96 -6.97 -3.87
CA ILE A 124 -16.69 -7.82 -5.04
C ILE A 124 -17.63 -9.03 -5.06
N LEU A 125 -17.79 -9.72 -3.92
CA LEU A 125 -18.69 -10.87 -3.82
C LEU A 125 -20.14 -10.51 -4.17
N GLU A 126 -20.62 -9.33 -3.77
CA GLU A 126 -21.95 -8.84 -4.16
C GLU A 126 -22.05 -8.57 -5.67
N LEU A 127 -21.04 -7.91 -6.25
CA LEU A 127 -20.96 -7.64 -7.69
C LEU A 127 -20.94 -8.95 -8.49
N GLU A 128 -20.18 -9.95 -8.07
CA GLU A 128 -20.14 -11.27 -8.69
C GLU A 128 -21.52 -11.94 -8.68
N ARG A 129 -22.23 -11.90 -7.54
CA ARG A 129 -23.61 -12.40 -7.44
C ARG A 129 -24.54 -11.65 -8.41
N HIS A 130 -24.39 -10.34 -8.54
CA HIS A 130 -25.19 -9.51 -9.45
C HIS A 130 -24.94 -9.92 -10.90
N ARG A 131 -23.67 -10.05 -11.28
CA ARG A 131 -23.24 -10.48 -12.61
C ARG A 131 -23.74 -11.87 -12.96
N ALA A 132 -23.68 -12.81 -12.01
CA ALA A 132 -24.21 -14.16 -12.19
C ALA A 132 -25.73 -14.14 -12.45
N ARG A 133 -26.49 -13.27 -11.78
CA ARG A 133 -27.92 -13.07 -12.07
C ARG A 133 -28.16 -12.50 -13.46
N VAL A 134 -27.40 -11.48 -13.87
CA VAL A 134 -27.50 -10.88 -15.22
C VAL A 134 -27.25 -11.95 -16.30
N ARG A 135 -26.19 -12.76 -16.15
CA ARG A 135 -25.89 -13.87 -17.07
C ARG A 135 -27.04 -14.89 -17.14
N LYS A 136 -27.60 -15.28 -16.00
CA LYS A 136 -28.79 -16.15 -15.95
C LYS A 136 -29.99 -15.56 -16.69
N HIS A 137 -30.19 -14.24 -16.66
CA HIS A 137 -31.23 -13.59 -17.46
C HIS A 137 -30.89 -13.61 -18.95
N MET A 138 -29.63 -13.38 -19.33
CA MET A 138 -29.17 -13.46 -20.72
C MET A 138 -29.47 -14.84 -21.34
N ASP A 139 -29.17 -15.93 -20.64
CA ASP A 139 -29.41 -17.30 -21.14
C ASP A 139 -30.90 -17.60 -21.40
N ARG A 140 -31.80 -16.86 -20.74
CA ARG A 140 -33.26 -17.04 -20.84
C ARG A 140 -33.91 -16.05 -21.81
N VAL A 141 -33.27 -14.93 -22.08
CA VAL A 141 -33.75 -13.92 -23.02
C VAL A 141 -33.32 -14.34 -24.42
N ALA A 142 -34.19 -15.07 -25.11
CA ALA A 142 -34.01 -15.40 -26.51
C ALA A 142 -34.85 -14.46 -27.39
N LYS A 143 -34.22 -13.87 -28.41
CA LYS A 143 -34.96 -13.22 -29.51
C LYS A 143 -35.62 -14.31 -30.35
N LYS A 144 -36.96 -14.39 -30.34
CA LYS A 144 -37.73 -15.37 -31.13
C LYS A 144 -37.64 -14.98 -32.61
N ALA A 145 -36.64 -15.48 -33.34
CA ALA A 145 -36.43 -15.09 -34.73
C ALA A 145 -37.41 -15.81 -35.67
N ARG A 146 -37.95 -15.07 -36.65
CA ARG A 146 -37.85 -15.58 -38.02
C ARG A 146 -37.71 -14.48 -39.09
N ASN A 147 -38.34 -13.30 -38.96
CA ASN A 147 -38.35 -12.31 -40.05
C ASN A 147 -38.10 -10.84 -39.65
N ASP A 148 -37.51 -10.55 -38.49
CA ASP A 148 -37.36 -9.17 -38.01
C ASP A 148 -35.90 -8.73 -37.94
N SER A 149 -35.52 -7.83 -38.86
CA SER A 149 -34.19 -7.23 -39.03
C SER A 149 -33.79 -6.28 -37.89
N GLY A 150 -34.63 -6.11 -36.86
CA GLY A 150 -34.32 -5.31 -35.68
C GLY A 150 -33.11 -5.82 -34.87
N SER A 151 -32.36 -4.92 -34.23
CA SER A 151 -31.24 -5.27 -33.34
C SER A 151 -31.73 -5.96 -32.05
N ASP A 152 -30.93 -6.88 -31.49
CA ASP A 152 -31.17 -7.50 -30.18
C ASP A 152 -30.80 -6.52 -29.05
N VAL A 153 -31.67 -5.53 -28.83
CA VAL A 153 -31.43 -4.44 -27.88
C VAL A 153 -31.34 -4.95 -26.44
N LEU A 154 -32.24 -5.84 -26.03
CA LEU A 154 -32.27 -6.36 -24.65
C LEU A 154 -31.06 -7.25 -24.35
N GLY A 155 -30.67 -8.13 -25.27
CA GLY A 155 -29.45 -8.93 -25.10
C GLY A 155 -28.20 -8.04 -25.10
N ALA A 156 -28.16 -6.98 -25.90
CA ALA A 156 -27.07 -6.00 -25.87
C ALA A 156 -26.99 -5.25 -24.52
N MET A 157 -28.14 -4.79 -23.97
CA MET A 157 -28.20 -4.13 -22.67
C MET A 157 -27.69 -5.03 -21.53
N LEU A 158 -28.11 -6.30 -21.52
CA LEU A 158 -27.67 -7.25 -20.49
C LEU A 158 -26.18 -7.59 -20.60
N ARG A 159 -25.65 -7.73 -21.83
CA ARG A 159 -24.21 -7.89 -22.08
C ARG A 159 -23.41 -6.70 -21.55
N ALA A 160 -23.80 -5.49 -21.96
CA ALA A 160 -23.15 -4.25 -21.50
C ALA A 160 -23.18 -4.14 -19.97
N ARG A 161 -24.29 -4.52 -19.32
CA ARG A 161 -24.37 -4.54 -17.85
C ARG A 161 -23.43 -5.57 -17.23
N SER A 162 -23.34 -6.77 -17.80
CA SER A 162 -22.43 -7.83 -17.33
C SER A 162 -20.96 -7.45 -17.50
N GLU A 163 -20.62 -6.73 -18.56
CA GLU A 163 -19.29 -6.17 -18.81
C GLU A 163 -18.96 -5.05 -17.83
N SER A 164 -19.87 -4.09 -17.63
CA SER A 164 -19.71 -3.01 -16.66
C SER A 164 -19.49 -3.53 -15.23
N ILE A 165 -20.20 -4.59 -14.81
CA ILE A 165 -19.96 -5.20 -13.50
C ILE A 165 -18.59 -5.90 -13.46
N ALA A 166 -18.16 -6.54 -14.56
CA ALA A 166 -16.84 -7.16 -14.63
C ALA A 166 -15.72 -6.12 -14.47
N GLU A 167 -15.86 -4.98 -15.13
CA GLU A 167 -14.91 -3.87 -15.02
C GLU A 167 -14.88 -3.29 -13.59
N ALA A 168 -16.04 -3.16 -12.95
CA ALA A 168 -16.12 -2.72 -11.55
C ALA A 168 -15.43 -3.69 -10.59
N ILE A 169 -15.55 -5.00 -10.81
CA ILE A 169 -14.84 -6.03 -10.03
C ILE A 169 -13.33 -5.89 -10.23
N LYS A 170 -12.86 -5.81 -11.48
CA LYS A 170 -11.45 -5.64 -11.80
C LYS A 170 -10.85 -4.40 -11.13
N ASN A 171 -11.53 -3.27 -11.21
CA ASN A 171 -11.08 -2.03 -10.56
C ASN A 171 -11.01 -2.17 -9.03
N ALA A 172 -11.96 -2.88 -8.42
CA ALA A 172 -11.92 -3.15 -6.98
C ALA A 172 -10.77 -4.09 -6.59
N GLU A 173 -10.44 -5.08 -7.44
CA GLU A 173 -9.27 -5.96 -7.25
C GLU A 173 -7.96 -5.16 -7.34
N GLU A 174 -7.84 -4.26 -8.32
CA GLU A 174 -6.68 -3.35 -8.44
C GLU A 174 -6.54 -2.41 -7.23
N GLN A 175 -7.66 -1.95 -6.66
CA GLN A 175 -7.65 -1.17 -5.41
C GLN A 175 -7.21 -2.01 -4.21
N ILE A 176 -7.70 -3.25 -4.08
CA ILE A 176 -7.26 -4.17 -3.02
C ILE A 176 -5.76 -4.40 -3.09
N ALA A 177 -5.21 -4.63 -4.29
CA ALA A 177 -3.77 -4.82 -4.47
C ALA A 177 -2.96 -3.60 -4.01
N ALA A 178 -3.45 -2.39 -4.27
CA ALA A 178 -2.81 -1.17 -3.76
C ALA A 178 -2.86 -1.07 -2.22
N ILE A 179 -3.99 -1.44 -1.60
CA ILE A 179 -4.13 -1.44 -0.14
C ILE A 179 -3.24 -2.51 0.50
N GLU A 180 -3.12 -3.69 -0.11
CA GLU A 180 -2.20 -4.76 0.32
C GLU A 180 -0.75 -4.32 0.22
N GLN A 181 -0.39 -3.55 -0.82
CA GLN A 181 0.94 -2.97 -0.94
C GLN A 181 1.22 -1.94 0.17
N ALA A 182 0.26 -1.04 0.43
CA ALA A 182 0.35 -0.11 1.56
C ALA A 182 0.51 -0.85 2.90
N TYR A 183 -0.21 -1.95 3.09
CA TYR A 183 -0.10 -2.78 4.29
C TYR A 183 1.29 -3.41 4.40
N THR A 184 1.82 -3.96 3.31
CA THR A 184 3.15 -4.58 3.24
C THR A 184 4.25 -3.58 3.61
N MET A 185 4.13 -2.33 3.14
CA MET A 185 5.05 -1.26 3.53
C MET A 185 5.09 -1.03 5.04
N LEU A 186 4.00 -1.29 5.77
CA LEU A 186 3.96 -1.13 7.24
C LEU A 186 4.50 -2.35 8.01
N GLU A 187 4.74 -3.50 7.38
CA GLU A 187 5.15 -4.73 8.09
C GLU A 187 6.52 -4.62 8.76
N GLY A 188 7.43 -3.82 8.18
CA GLY A 188 8.76 -3.57 8.73
C GLY A 188 8.80 -2.58 9.89
N TYR A 189 7.67 -1.97 10.24
CA TYR A 189 7.60 -0.90 11.23
C TYR A 189 6.94 -1.37 12.52
N SER A 190 7.52 -0.93 13.64
CA SER A 190 7.01 -1.11 14.99
C SER A 190 7.04 0.23 15.72
N TYR A 191 6.08 0.44 16.61
CA TYR A 191 5.99 1.64 17.44
C TYR A 191 6.15 1.26 18.92
N GLU A 192 7.02 1.96 19.63
CA GLU A 192 7.23 1.73 21.06
C GLU A 192 6.09 2.39 21.86
N ILE A 193 5.49 1.62 22.77
CA ILE A 193 4.42 2.10 23.66
C ILE A 193 5.02 2.23 25.06
N ASP A 194 4.78 3.38 25.69
CA ASP A 194 5.10 3.61 27.08
C ASP A 194 4.07 2.88 27.94
N LEU A 195 4.48 1.75 28.52
CA LEU A 195 3.65 1.05 29.49
C LEU A 195 3.61 1.92 30.77
N PRO A 196 2.42 2.20 31.34
CA PRO A 196 2.36 2.86 32.63
C PRO A 196 3.10 1.99 33.66
N ASP A 197 3.99 2.61 34.43
CA ASP A 197 4.73 1.94 35.51
C ASP A 197 3.73 1.19 36.40
N SER A 198 3.93 -0.12 36.54
CA SER A 198 3.14 -0.94 37.46
C SER A 198 3.60 -0.71 38.91
N GLU A 199 3.58 0.54 39.38
CA GLU A 199 3.83 0.87 40.77
C GLU A 199 2.49 1.04 41.50
N ASP A 200 1.87 -0.09 41.85
CA ASP A 200 0.86 -0.15 42.92
C ASP A 200 0.72 -1.61 43.42
N LYS A 201 1.83 -2.17 43.93
CA LYS A 201 1.81 -3.44 44.68
C LYS A 201 2.22 -3.34 46.14
N ASP A 202 2.64 -2.18 46.63
CA ASP A 202 3.17 -2.01 47.99
C ASP A 202 2.24 -1.23 48.95
N GLN A 203 0.91 -1.29 48.74
CA GLN A 203 -0.09 -0.78 49.70
C GLN A 203 -1.06 -1.87 50.17
N LEU A 204 -0.50 -3.01 50.54
CA LEU A 204 -1.18 -4.01 51.37
C LEU A 204 -0.25 -4.47 52.49
N ASP A 205 0.18 -3.54 53.35
CA ASP A 205 0.74 -3.91 54.65
C ASP A 205 0.33 -2.92 55.76
N GLY A 206 -0.55 -3.41 56.66
CA GLY A 206 -0.79 -2.89 58.02
C GLY A 206 -1.80 -1.73 58.22
N PRO A 207 -2.45 -1.62 59.41
CA PRO A 207 -1.86 -2.00 60.69
C PRO A 207 -2.66 -3.00 61.55
N GLU A 208 -1.83 -3.80 62.22
CA GLU A 208 -1.96 -4.53 63.48
C GLU A 208 -3.20 -4.30 64.36
N ALA A 209 -3.77 -5.43 64.77
CA ALA A 209 -4.71 -5.56 65.88
C ALA A 209 -4.08 -5.07 67.20
N HIS A 210 -4.52 -3.90 67.67
CA HIS A 210 -4.30 -3.50 69.05
C HIS A 210 -5.54 -3.78 69.91
N ARG A 211 -5.34 -4.74 70.82
CA ARG A 211 -6.16 -5.08 71.99
C ARG A 211 -6.72 -3.83 72.69
N ARG A 212 -8.00 -3.91 73.08
CA ARG A 212 -8.54 -3.23 74.26
C ARG A 212 -9.22 -4.27 75.13
N ASP A 213 -8.44 -4.80 76.07
CA ASP A 213 -8.98 -5.15 77.38
C ASP A 213 -9.11 -3.83 78.15
N ASP A 214 -10.29 -3.54 78.68
CA ASP A 214 -10.44 -3.04 80.06
C ASP A 214 -11.91 -3.06 80.48
N ALA A 215 -12.10 -3.57 81.69
CA ALA A 215 -13.34 -3.87 82.38
C ALA A 215 -13.97 -2.63 83.05
N ALA A 216 -15.29 -2.66 83.30
CA ALA A 216 -15.89 -2.56 84.65
C ALA A 216 -17.39 -2.20 84.59
N GLU A 217 -18.15 -2.92 85.44
CA GLU A 217 -19.49 -2.65 86.02
C GLU A 217 -20.73 -2.49 85.12
#